data_AF-A0A094AVQ5-F1
#
_entry.id   AF-A0A094AVQ5-F1
#
_cell.length_a   1.000
_cell.length_b   1.000
_cell.length_c   1.000
_cell.angle_alpha   90.00
_cell.angle_beta   90.00
_cell.angle_gamma   90.00
#
_symmetry.space_group_name_H-M   'P 1'
#
loop_
_entity.id
_entity.type
_entity.pdbx_description
1 polymer ?
#
loop_
_entity_poly.entity_id
_entity_poly.type
_entity_poly.pdbx_seq_one_letter_code
_entity_poly.pdbx_strand_id
1 'polypeptide(L)'
;MHFAALLPFVAAIVPLATAQGSTKGVFISKSGEEFKIDTDDCVNFKSTQPIYEKLIVNAGNACTLYDSKDCEAYNAWEFLEGEHEVETLKFRSVQCVLD
;
A
#
# COMPACT_ATOMS: atom_id res chain seq x y z
N MET A 1 -16.72 -20.11 -53.38
CA MET A 1 -16.07 -19.01 -52.64
C MET A 1 -16.84 -18.84 -51.34
N HIS A 2 -16.25 -19.11 -50.19
CA HIS A 2 -16.88 -18.92 -48.88
C HIS A 2 -15.99 -17.95 -48.11
N PHE A 3 -16.49 -16.73 -47.91
CA PHE A 3 -15.83 -15.71 -47.10
C PHE A 3 -16.31 -15.89 -45.67
N ALA A 4 -15.45 -16.45 -44.82
CA ALA A 4 -15.65 -16.44 -43.38
C ALA A 4 -15.28 -15.05 -42.85
N ALA A 5 -16.28 -14.30 -42.37
CA ALA A 5 -16.08 -13.03 -41.69
C ALA A 5 -15.50 -13.30 -40.30
N LEU A 6 -14.24 -12.90 -40.08
CA LEU A 6 -13.60 -12.91 -38.76
C LEU A 6 -13.95 -11.61 -38.04
N LEU A 7 -14.72 -11.72 -36.96
CA LEU A 7 -14.99 -10.61 -36.04
C LEU A 7 -13.73 -10.32 -35.19
N PRO A 8 -13.34 -9.05 -35.02
CA PRO A 8 -12.18 -8.71 -34.19
C PRO A 8 -12.56 -8.82 -32.72
N PHE A 9 -11.89 -9.70 -31.98
CA PHE A 9 -11.92 -9.71 -30.53
C PHE A 9 -11.23 -8.44 -30.01
N VAL A 10 -12.03 -7.43 -29.67
CA VAL A 10 -11.56 -6.26 -28.94
C VAL A 10 -11.35 -6.68 -27.49
N ALA A 11 -10.09 -6.89 -27.10
CA ALA A 11 -9.72 -7.08 -25.71
C ALA A 11 -10.01 -5.78 -24.96
N ALA A 12 -11.02 -5.80 -24.08
CA ALA A 12 -11.34 -4.68 -23.22
C ALA A 12 -10.20 -4.45 -22.23
N ILE A 13 -9.54 -3.30 -22.33
CA ILE A 13 -8.62 -2.80 -21.31
C ILE A 13 -9.51 -2.29 -20.18
N VAL A 14 -9.68 -3.08 -19.12
CA VAL A 14 -10.39 -2.62 -17.93
C VAL A 14 -9.49 -1.62 -17.21
N PRO A 15 -9.91 -0.35 -17.01
CA PRO A 15 -9.14 0.56 -16.18
C PRO A 15 -9.11 0.02 -14.76
N LEU A 16 -7.91 -0.15 -14.23
CA LEU A 16 -7.68 -0.48 -12.83
C LEU A 16 -8.22 0.68 -12.00
N ALA A 17 -9.36 0.49 -11.33
CA ALA A 17 -9.94 1.50 -10.46
C ALA A 17 -8.96 1.77 -9.32
N THR A 18 -8.36 2.95 -9.30
CA THR A 18 -7.62 3.44 -8.13
C THR A 18 -8.66 3.76 -7.06
N ALA A 19 -8.69 2.99 -5.97
CA ALA A 19 -9.49 3.34 -4.80
C ALA A 19 -9.05 4.72 -4.32
N GLN A 20 -9.93 5.72 -4.45
CA GLN A 20 -9.72 7.08 -3.96
C GLN A 20 -10.18 7.14 -2.49
N GLY A 21 -9.42 6.54 -1.58
CA GLY A 21 -9.57 6.81 -0.16
C GLY A 21 -8.73 8.03 0.24
N SER A 22 -9.10 8.68 1.35
CA SER A 22 -8.21 9.67 1.97
C SER A 22 -6.92 8.98 2.40
N THR A 23 -5.77 9.56 2.05
CA THR A 23 -4.48 9.02 2.48
C THR A 23 -4.43 8.95 4.00
N LYS A 24 -4.12 7.77 4.52
CA LYS A 24 -4.04 7.46 5.96
C LYS A 24 -2.60 7.45 6.45
N GLY A 25 -1.69 6.99 5.60
CA GLY A 25 -0.26 7.02 5.88
C GLY A 25 0.58 7.18 4.61
N VAL A 26 1.78 7.73 4.76
CA VAL A 26 2.76 7.89 3.68
C VAL A 26 4.11 7.37 4.15
N PHE A 27 4.65 6.39 3.44
CA PHE A 27 6.02 5.94 3.62
C PHE A 27 6.95 6.74 2.72
N ILE A 28 8.09 7.16 3.25
CA ILE A 28 9.08 7.96 2.52
C ILE A 28 10.42 7.27 2.59
N SER A 29 10.99 6.97 1.42
CA SER A 29 12.34 6.41 1.30
C SER A 29 13.41 7.50 1.42
N LYS A 30 14.67 7.08 1.61
CA LYS A 30 15.84 7.97 1.63
C LYS A 30 15.91 8.90 0.41
N SER A 31 15.50 8.40 -0.76
CA SER A 31 15.50 9.16 -2.03
C SER A 31 14.29 10.07 -2.19
N GLY A 32 13.36 10.09 -1.23
CA GLY A 32 12.12 10.85 -1.29
C GLY A 32 11.00 10.17 -2.08
N GLU A 33 11.14 8.89 -2.44
CA GLU A 33 10.02 8.14 -3.04
C GLU A 33 8.93 7.92 -1.99
N GLU A 34 7.70 8.28 -2.35
CA GLU A 34 6.51 8.16 -1.50
C GLU A 34 5.69 6.92 -1.86
N PHE A 35 5.21 6.22 -0.84
CA PHE A 35 4.22 5.16 -0.97
C PHE A 35 3.04 5.44 -0.04
N LYS A 36 1.87 5.69 -0.63
CA LYS A 36 0.66 6.12 0.07
C LYS A 36 -0.24 4.93 0.40
N ILE A 37 -0.81 4.96 1.60
CA ILE A 37 -1.84 4.03 2.07
C ILE A 37 -3.17 4.76 2.06
N ASP A 38 -4.01 4.46 1.07
CA ASP A 38 -5.31 5.10 0.85
C ASP A 38 -6.49 4.16 1.16
N THR A 39 -6.26 3.07 1.92
CA THR A 39 -7.28 2.07 2.28
C THR A 39 -7.14 1.64 3.74
N ASP A 40 -8.26 1.19 4.33
CA ASP A 40 -8.31 0.51 5.63
C ASP A 40 -7.89 -0.98 5.53
N ASP A 41 -7.82 -1.51 4.31
CA ASP A 41 -7.40 -2.89 4.06
C ASP A 41 -5.91 -3.09 4.37
N CYS A 42 -5.54 -4.33 4.65
CA CYS A 42 -4.15 -4.71 4.77
C CYS A 42 -3.41 -4.54 3.43
N VAL A 43 -2.27 -3.86 3.46
CA VAL A 43 -1.41 -3.64 2.30
C VAL A 43 -0.09 -4.38 2.47
N ASN A 44 0.20 -5.28 1.53
CA ASN A 44 1.47 -6.00 1.47
C ASN A 44 2.54 -5.20 0.71
N PHE A 45 3.73 -5.12 1.28
CA PHE A 45 4.90 -4.58 0.58
C PHE A 45 5.47 -5.60 -0.41
N LYS A 46 5.92 -5.10 -1.56
CA LYS A 46 6.64 -5.85 -2.58
C LYS A 46 8.13 -5.82 -2.27
N SER A 47 8.84 -6.91 -2.51
CA SER A 47 10.29 -6.99 -2.31
C SER A 47 11.10 -6.04 -3.21
N THR A 48 10.47 -5.49 -4.26
CA THR A 48 11.10 -4.53 -5.19
C THR A 48 10.95 -3.08 -4.74
N GLN A 49 10.16 -2.81 -3.70
CA GLN A 49 10.03 -1.47 -3.13
C GLN A 49 11.30 -1.08 -2.37
N PRO A 50 11.60 0.23 -2.26
CA PRO A 50 12.76 0.70 -1.49
C PRO A 50 12.59 0.43 0.01
N ILE A 51 13.70 0.62 0.74
CA ILE A 51 13.66 0.73 2.19
C ILE A 51 13.10 2.12 2.53
N TYR A 52 12.06 2.14 3.36
CA TYR A 52 11.44 3.37 3.84
C TYR A 52 12.08 3.80 5.16
N GLU A 53 12.45 5.08 5.25
CA GLU A 53 13.06 5.64 6.46
C GLU A 53 12.00 6.24 7.40
N LYS A 54 10.91 6.75 6.82
CA LYS A 54 9.87 7.45 7.55
C LYS A 54 8.47 6.93 7.21
N LEU A 55 7.59 6.99 8.20
CA LEU A 55 6.16 6.85 8.08
C LEU A 55 5.50 8.12 8.62
N ILE A 56 4.70 8.78 7.80
CA ILE A 56 3.82 9.87 8.21
C ILE A 56 2.42 9.29 8.33
N VAL A 57 1.84 9.31 9.52
CA VAL A 57 0.45 8.93 9.79
C VAL A 57 -0.40 10.19 9.80
N ASN A 58 -1.41 10.24 8.94
CA ASN A 58 -2.27 11.40 8.77
C ASN A 58 -3.29 11.51 9.89
N ALA A 59 -3.79 12.73 10.10
CA ALA A 59 -4.60 13.06 11.26
C ALA A 59 -5.82 12.15 11.46
N GLY A 60 -6.02 11.73 12.71
CA GLY A 60 -7.09 10.81 13.11
C GLY A 60 -6.94 9.37 12.62
N ASN A 61 -5.75 8.95 12.18
CA ASN A 61 -5.47 7.56 11.85
C ASN A 61 -4.38 6.99 12.77
N ALA A 62 -4.37 5.66 12.88
CA ALA A 62 -3.27 4.87 13.40
C ALA A 62 -2.84 3.86 12.34
N CYS A 63 -1.54 3.60 12.23
CA CYS A 63 -0.98 2.61 11.33
C CYS A 63 -0.21 1.55 12.12
N THR A 64 -0.51 0.28 11.81
CA THR A 64 0.18 -0.87 12.38
C THR A 64 1.05 -1.52 11.31
N LEU A 65 2.34 -1.67 11.61
CA LEU A 65 3.31 -2.38 10.77
C LEU A 65 3.47 -3.81 11.28
N TYR A 66 3.41 -4.77 10.37
CA TYR A 66 3.45 -6.20 10.68
C TYR A 66 4.71 -6.84 10.10
N ASP A 67 5.35 -7.74 10.85
CA ASP A 67 6.55 -8.47 10.39
C ASP A 67 6.24 -9.55 9.33
N SER A 68 4.96 -9.87 9.16
CA SER A 68 4.40 -10.85 8.24
C SER A 68 3.61 -10.19 7.11
N LYS A 69 3.15 -11.00 6.15
CA LYS A 69 2.21 -10.56 5.13
C LYS A 69 0.78 -10.67 5.65
N ASP A 70 -0.14 -10.02 4.94
CA ASP A 70 -1.59 -10.12 5.15
C ASP A 70 -2.03 -9.67 6.55
N CYS A 71 -1.16 -8.92 7.24
CA CYS A 71 -1.39 -8.37 8.58
C CYS A 71 -1.69 -9.45 9.64
N GLU A 72 -1.20 -10.67 9.39
CA GLU A 72 -1.30 -11.82 10.29
C GLU A 72 -0.01 -11.95 11.10
N ALA A 73 0.19 -11.21 12.19
CA ALA A 73 1.51 -11.17 12.83
C ALA A 73 1.60 -11.74 14.25
N TYR A 74 2.83 -12.17 14.54
CA TYR A 74 3.36 -12.40 15.89
C TYR A 74 3.96 -11.12 16.49
N ASN A 75 4.55 -10.24 15.67
CA ASN A 75 5.06 -8.93 16.09
C ASN A 75 4.44 -7.81 15.26
N ALA A 76 4.04 -6.74 15.94
CA ALA A 76 3.50 -5.55 15.31
C ALA A 76 4.01 -4.29 16.02
N TRP A 77 4.10 -3.20 15.25
CA TRP A 77 4.44 -1.87 15.77
C TRP A 77 3.33 -0.91 15.39
N GLU A 78 2.73 -0.28 16.39
CA GLU A 78 1.64 0.67 16.22
C GLU A 78 2.16 2.10 16.27
N PHE A 79 1.68 2.92 15.35
CA PHE A 79 2.05 4.31 15.19
C PHE A 79 0.79 5.16 15.10
N LEU A 80 0.63 6.10 16.03
CA LEU A 80 -0.42 7.10 15.99
C LEU A 80 -0.10 8.21 14.99
N GLU A 81 -1.02 9.16 14.82
CA GLU A 81 -0.81 10.39 14.06
C GLU A 81 0.59 11.02 14.30
N GLY A 82 1.27 11.40 13.22
CA GLY A 82 2.57 12.07 13.27
C GLY A 82 3.63 11.46 12.35
N GLU A 83 4.86 11.94 12.49
CA GLU A 83 6.02 11.45 11.74
C GLU A 83 6.85 10.49 12.61
N HIS A 84 7.17 9.31 12.06
CA HIS A 84 7.87 8.23 12.75
C HIS A 84 9.03 7.70 11.91
N GLU A 85 10.14 7.40 12.57
CA GLU A 85 11.28 6.71 11.94
C GLU A 85 11.02 5.19 11.93
N VAL A 86 11.13 4.59 10.74
CA VAL A 86 10.84 3.16 10.52
C VAL A 86 11.97 2.40 9.82
N GLU A 87 13.09 3.06 9.51
CA GLU A 87 14.24 2.47 8.79
C GLU A 87 14.76 1.18 9.43
N THR A 88 14.75 1.10 10.76
CA THR A 88 15.29 -0.03 11.52
C THR A 88 14.31 -1.19 11.66
N LEU A 89 13.06 -0.99 11.28
CA LEU A 89 11.99 -1.97 11.45
C LEU A 89 11.95 -2.94 10.27
N LYS A 90 11.65 -4.21 10.57
CA LYS A 90 11.46 -5.25 9.56
C LYS A 90 9.98 -5.57 9.45
N PHE A 91 9.32 -4.93 8.48
CA PHE A 91 7.90 -5.12 8.21
C PHE A 91 7.65 -5.62 6.79
N ARG A 92 6.48 -6.22 6.57
CA ARG A 92 6.06 -6.85 5.31
C ARG A 92 4.63 -6.49 4.92
N SER A 93 3.81 -6.03 5.85
CA SER A 93 2.53 -5.40 5.57
C SER A 93 2.22 -4.26 6.53
N VAL A 94 1.25 -3.43 6.16
CA VAL A 94 0.72 -2.34 6.97
C VAL A 94 -0.80 -2.35 6.91
N GLN A 95 -1.43 -1.98 8.01
CA GLN A 95 -2.84 -1.61 8.04
C GLN A 95 -2.95 -0.24 8.71
N CYS A 96 -3.67 0.68 8.08
CA CYS A 96 -3.96 1.99 8.66
C CYS A 96 -5.47 2.15 8.81
N VAL A 97 -5.93 2.48 10.00
CA VAL A 97 -7.35 2.65 10.34
C VAL A 97 -7.57 3.97 11.07
N LEU A 98 -8.83 4.40 11.20
CA LEU A 98 -9.16 5.51 12.09
C LEU A 98 -8.91 5.09 13.55
N ASP A 99 -8.24 5.96 14.31
CA ASP A 99 -7.97 5.80 15.75
C ASP A 99 -9.18 6.26 16.59
#